data_AF-A0A4Y7IP14-F1
#
_entry.id   AF-A0A4Y7IP14-F1
#
_cell.length_a   1.000
_cell.length_b   1.000
_cell.length_c   1.000
_cell.angle_alpha   90.00
_cell.angle_beta   90.00
_cell.angle_gamma   90.00
#
_symmetry.space_group_name_H-M   'P 1'
#
loop_
_entity.id
_entity.type
_entity.pdbx_description
1 polymer ?
#
loop_
_entity_poly.entity_id
_entity_poly.type
_entity_poly.pdbx_seq_one_letter_code
_entity_poly.pdbx_strand_id
1 'polypeptide(L)'
;MASIDAQLRLLIPGKVSEDDKLVEYDALLLDRFLDILEDLHGDDIKQTVKELYEHSADYEGGNHDPKKLEDLGNILINLDPGDSIVVAKSFSHMLNLANSAEEVQIANRRRIKLKKGDFADENSATTESDIEETLKKLVTQMGNSPEEVFDALKNQTVDLVFTAHPTQSVRRSLLQKHGRIRDCLSQLYAKDITPDDKQELEEALQREIQAAYRTDEIRRTPPTPQDEMRAGMSYFYETIWKGVPKFLRRLDTALKNLGINDRVPYIQRTTHSVFFMDGRRPGWKSKGYTGSHMRCVLIG
;
A
#
# COMPACT_ATOMS: atom_id res chain seq x y z
N MET A 1 -30.68 -0.21 9.89
CA MET A 1 -29.26 0.16 10.06
C MET A 1 -28.72 0.63 8.73
N ALA A 2 -27.98 1.73 8.72
CA ALA A 2 -27.31 2.18 7.50
C ALA A 2 -26.27 1.12 7.10
N SER A 3 -26.13 0.86 5.80
CA SER A 3 -25.00 0.06 5.29
C SER A 3 -23.70 0.82 5.59
N ILE A 4 -22.59 0.11 5.84
CA ILE A 4 -21.25 0.71 6.01
C ILE A 4 -20.92 1.68 4.87
N ASP A 5 -21.32 1.33 3.64
CA ASP A 5 -21.22 2.19 2.46
C ASP A 5 -21.87 3.56 2.67
N ALA A 6 -23.02 3.63 3.35
CA ALA A 6 -23.70 4.88 3.62
C ALA A 6 -22.97 5.73 4.67
N GLN A 7 -22.35 5.13 5.69
CA GLN A 7 -21.54 5.86 6.68
C GLN A 7 -20.27 6.43 6.06
N LEU A 8 -19.56 5.64 5.26
CA LEU A 8 -18.38 6.12 4.53
C LEU A 8 -18.72 7.28 3.59
N ARG A 9 -19.88 7.24 2.93
CA ARG A 9 -20.36 8.35 2.08
C ARG A 9 -20.75 9.61 2.84
N LEU A 10 -21.04 9.53 4.14
CA LEU A 10 -21.27 10.72 4.96
C LEU A 10 -19.96 11.41 5.32
N LEU A 11 -18.87 10.66 5.47
CA LEU A 11 -17.53 11.19 5.73
C LEU A 11 -16.88 11.81 4.50
N ILE A 12 -17.18 11.26 3.32
CA ILE A 12 -16.52 11.65 2.07
C ILE A 12 -17.46 12.56 1.25
N PRO A 13 -17.12 13.84 1.01
CA PRO A 13 -18.02 14.84 0.42
C PRO A 13 -18.40 14.56 -1.04
N GLY A 14 -17.73 13.63 -1.71
CA GLY A 14 -18.02 13.19 -3.08
C GLY A 14 -16.86 12.43 -3.70
N LYS A 15 -17.09 11.85 -4.88
CA LYS A 15 -16.03 11.17 -5.65
C LYS A 15 -14.95 12.18 -6.07
N VAL A 16 -13.68 11.83 -5.86
CA VAL A 16 -12.55 12.71 -6.22
C VAL A 16 -12.19 12.58 -7.72
N SER A 17 -12.60 11.47 -8.34
CA SER A 17 -12.43 11.18 -9.78
C SER A 17 -13.63 10.36 -10.29
N GLU A 18 -13.88 10.35 -11.60
CA GLU A 18 -14.96 9.53 -12.19
C GLU A 18 -14.76 8.02 -11.96
N ASP A 19 -13.50 7.58 -11.91
CA ASP A 19 -13.10 6.20 -11.65
C ASP A 19 -12.80 5.94 -10.17
N ASP A 20 -13.22 6.83 -9.28
CA ASP A 20 -13.11 6.65 -7.84
C ASP A 20 -14.10 5.59 -7.36
N LYS A 21 -13.55 4.48 -6.88
CA LYS A 21 -14.26 3.33 -6.33
C LYS A 21 -13.78 2.99 -4.91
N LEU A 22 -13.02 3.87 -4.26
CA LEU A 22 -12.44 3.59 -2.95
C LEU A 22 -13.50 3.18 -1.93
N VAL A 23 -14.60 3.94 -1.85
CA VAL A 23 -15.72 3.63 -0.96
C VAL A 23 -16.36 2.28 -1.29
N GLU A 24 -16.46 1.95 -2.57
CA GLU A 24 -17.02 0.66 -3.02
C GLU A 24 -16.11 -0.51 -2.60
N TYR A 25 -14.78 -0.34 -2.70
CA TYR A 25 -13.80 -1.33 -2.28
C TYR A 25 -13.80 -1.50 -0.76
N ASP A 26 -13.75 -0.40 -0.02
CA ASP A 26 -13.73 -0.42 1.45
C ASP A 26 -15.01 -1.04 2.02
N ALA A 27 -16.17 -0.66 1.48
CA ALA A 27 -17.44 -1.23 1.91
C ALA A 27 -17.51 -2.74 1.65
N LEU A 28 -17.06 -3.21 0.48
CA LEU A 28 -17.02 -4.63 0.14
C LEU A 28 -16.09 -5.41 1.09
N LEU A 29 -14.89 -4.89 1.34
CA LEU A 29 -13.92 -5.54 2.22
C LEU A 29 -14.43 -5.59 3.66
N LEU A 30 -15.06 -4.51 4.14
CA LEU A 30 -15.56 -4.45 5.50
C LEU A 30 -16.76 -5.38 5.71
N ASP A 31 -17.68 -5.41 4.74
CA ASP A 31 -18.83 -6.33 4.73
C ASP A 31 -18.36 -7.79 4.83
N ARG A 32 -17.46 -8.21 3.94
CA ARG A 32 -16.88 -9.57 3.97
C ARG A 32 -16.12 -9.84 5.26
N PHE A 33 -15.43 -8.85 5.81
CA PHE A 33 -14.71 -9.01 7.07
C PHE A 33 -15.67 -9.21 8.26
N LEU A 34 -16.77 -8.46 8.32
CA LEU A 34 -17.77 -8.62 9.37
C LEU A 34 -18.47 -9.99 9.29
N ASP A 35 -18.77 -10.48 8.09
CA ASP A 35 -19.33 -11.83 7.92
C ASP A 35 -18.36 -12.91 8.45
N ILE A 36 -17.06 -12.77 8.15
CA ILE A 36 -16.04 -13.66 8.71
C ILE A 36 -15.96 -13.53 10.25
N LEU A 37 -16.14 -12.33 10.78
CA LEU A 37 -16.10 -12.09 12.23
C LEU A 37 -17.27 -12.78 12.93
N GLU A 38 -18.48 -12.72 12.34
CA GLU A 38 -19.67 -13.45 12.81
C GLU A 38 -19.45 -14.95 12.80
N ASP A 39 -18.94 -15.50 11.69
CA ASP A 39 -18.66 -16.93 11.55
C ASP A 39 -17.66 -17.46 12.60
N LEU A 40 -16.73 -16.61 13.06
CA LEU A 40 -15.67 -17.00 13.97
C LEU A 40 -15.97 -16.74 15.45
N HIS A 41 -16.64 -15.63 15.76
CA HIS A 41 -16.80 -15.10 17.11
C HIS A 41 -18.26 -14.86 17.51
N GLY A 42 -19.21 -15.06 16.59
CA GLY A 42 -20.63 -14.85 16.83
C GLY A 42 -21.09 -13.41 16.55
N ASP A 43 -22.41 -13.23 16.53
CA ASP A 43 -23.07 -11.96 16.20
C ASP A 43 -22.80 -10.87 17.25
N ASP A 44 -22.67 -11.22 18.53
CA ASP A 44 -22.42 -10.26 19.62
C ASP A 44 -21.13 -9.45 19.39
N ILE A 45 -20.05 -10.11 18.96
CA ILE A 45 -18.77 -9.46 18.66
C ILE A 45 -18.85 -8.64 17.37
N LYS A 46 -19.52 -9.16 16.33
CA LYS A 46 -19.75 -8.41 15.09
C LYS A 46 -20.49 -7.11 15.39
N GLN A 47 -21.56 -7.18 16.18
CA GLN A 47 -22.36 -6.03 16.54
C GLN A 47 -21.57 -5.03 17.39
N THR A 48 -20.76 -5.50 18.34
CA THR A 48 -19.86 -4.65 19.13
C THR A 48 -18.84 -3.90 18.24
N VAL A 49 -18.16 -4.61 17.34
CA VAL A 49 -17.18 -4.00 16.42
C VAL A 49 -17.87 -3.00 15.49
N LYS A 50 -19.06 -3.35 15.00
CA LYS A 50 -19.87 -2.46 14.17
C LYS A 50 -20.24 -1.19 14.93
N GLU A 51 -20.83 -1.30 16.12
CA GLU A 51 -21.19 -0.14 16.96
C GLU A 51 -20.00 0.78 17.21
N LEU A 52 -18.84 0.22 17.59
CA LEU A 52 -17.61 1.00 17.78
C LEU A 52 -17.19 1.72 16.48
N TYR A 53 -17.34 1.07 15.32
CA TYR A 53 -17.06 1.70 14.03
C TYR A 53 -18.05 2.83 13.72
N GLU A 54 -19.35 2.64 13.95
CA GLU A 54 -20.38 3.66 13.73
C GLU A 54 -20.15 4.89 14.63
N HIS A 55 -19.86 4.67 15.92
CA HIS A 55 -19.56 5.75 16.86
C HIS A 55 -18.28 6.52 16.48
N SER A 56 -17.26 5.82 15.97
CA SER A 56 -16.02 6.45 15.50
C SER A 56 -16.25 7.27 14.22
N ALA A 57 -17.06 6.76 13.29
CA ALA A 57 -17.46 7.50 12.09
C ALA A 57 -18.31 8.72 12.42
N ASP A 58 -19.28 8.60 13.33
CA ASP A 58 -20.09 9.71 13.82
C ASP A 58 -19.24 10.78 14.51
N TYR A 59 -18.20 10.40 15.23
CA TYR A 59 -17.28 11.34 15.87
C TYR A 59 -16.54 12.19 14.82
N GLU A 60 -16.00 11.55 13.78
CA GLU A 60 -15.29 12.22 12.70
C GLU A 60 -16.22 13.11 11.85
N GLY A 61 -17.41 12.61 11.50
CA GLY A 61 -18.41 13.35 10.71
C GLY A 61 -19.18 14.42 11.50
N GLY A 62 -19.32 14.23 12.81
CA GLY A 62 -20.14 15.04 13.72
C GLY A 62 -19.41 16.18 14.42
N ASN A 63 -18.34 16.72 13.81
CA ASN A 63 -17.55 17.83 14.35
C ASN A 63 -16.85 17.51 15.70
N HIS A 64 -16.39 16.27 15.88
CA HIS A 64 -15.60 15.83 17.04
C HIS A 64 -16.31 16.00 18.40
N ASP A 65 -17.60 15.65 18.48
CA ASP A 65 -18.36 15.71 19.74
C ASP A 65 -17.71 14.80 20.81
N PRO A 66 -17.20 15.36 21.93
CA PRO A 66 -16.54 14.57 22.97
C PRO A 66 -17.44 13.51 23.60
N LYS A 67 -18.77 13.67 23.55
CA LYS A 67 -19.70 12.67 24.09
C LYS A 67 -19.63 11.34 23.37
N LYS A 68 -19.43 11.36 22.04
CA LYS A 68 -19.29 10.12 21.24
C LYS A 68 -18.03 9.35 21.62
N LEU A 69 -16.97 10.06 21.99
CA LEU A 69 -15.73 9.45 22.47
C LEU A 69 -15.90 8.86 23.89
N GLU A 70 -16.69 9.52 24.74
CA GLU A 70 -17.08 8.98 26.05
C GLU A 70 -17.92 7.69 25.90
N ASP A 71 -18.90 7.68 24.98
CA ASP A 71 -19.70 6.48 24.66
C ASP A 71 -18.82 5.32 24.17
N LEU A 72 -17.87 5.58 23.26
CA LEU A 72 -16.86 4.60 22.83
C LEU A 72 -16.05 4.05 24.02
N GLY A 73 -15.59 4.95 24.89
CA GLY A 73 -14.84 4.58 26.10
C GLY A 73 -15.63 3.68 27.03
N ASN A 74 -16.92 3.96 27.21
CA ASN A 74 -17.81 3.14 28.05
C ASN A 74 -18.00 1.73 27.47
N ILE A 75 -18.12 1.59 26.15
CA ILE A 75 -18.19 0.27 25.51
C ILE A 75 -16.88 -0.49 25.75
N LEU A 76 -15.73 0.15 25.47
CA LEU A 76 -14.42 -0.48 25.58
C LEU A 76 -14.07 -0.92 27.02
N ILE A 77 -14.46 -0.15 28.04
CA ILE A 77 -14.18 -0.48 29.45
C ILE A 77 -14.99 -1.68 29.93
N ASN A 78 -16.17 -1.92 29.35
CA ASN A 78 -17.06 -3.00 29.74
C ASN A 78 -16.74 -4.34 29.06
N LEU A 79 -15.82 -4.37 28.09
CA LEU A 79 -15.39 -5.60 27.44
C LEU A 79 -14.51 -6.44 28.37
N ASP A 80 -14.68 -7.76 28.33
CA ASP A 80 -13.74 -8.63 29.01
C ASP A 80 -12.38 -8.64 28.26
N PRO A 81 -11.29 -9.13 28.91
CA PRO A 81 -9.97 -9.13 28.30
C PRO A 81 -9.87 -9.92 26.98
N GLY A 82 -10.66 -10.99 26.81
CA GLY A 82 -10.71 -11.78 25.59
C GLY A 82 -11.34 -10.99 24.44
N ASP A 83 -12.52 -10.43 24.67
CA ASP A 83 -13.24 -9.62 23.69
C ASP A 83 -12.47 -8.35 23.31
N SER A 84 -11.80 -7.72 24.29
CA SER A 84 -10.93 -6.56 24.05
C SER A 84 -9.82 -6.86 23.03
N ILE A 85 -9.22 -8.05 23.10
CA ILE A 85 -8.17 -8.47 22.15
C ILE A 85 -8.78 -8.68 20.76
N VAL A 86 -9.94 -9.32 20.68
CA VAL A 86 -10.63 -9.60 19.40
C VAL A 86 -11.03 -8.29 18.73
N VAL A 87 -11.64 -7.36 19.47
CA VAL A 87 -12.05 -6.04 18.99
C VAL A 87 -10.85 -5.24 18.50
N ALA A 88 -9.79 -5.10 19.31
CA ALA A 88 -8.59 -4.36 18.92
C ALA A 88 -7.92 -4.97 17.67
N LYS A 89 -7.86 -6.30 17.60
CA LYS A 89 -7.35 -7.03 16.43
C LYS A 89 -8.21 -6.78 15.19
N SER A 90 -9.53 -6.77 15.33
CA SER A 90 -10.45 -6.50 14.23
C SER A 90 -10.24 -5.11 13.63
N PHE A 91 -10.10 -4.07 14.45
CA PHE A 91 -9.80 -2.71 13.95
C PHE A 91 -8.44 -2.62 13.24
N SER A 92 -7.41 -3.32 13.73
CA SER A 92 -6.11 -3.42 13.03
C SER A 92 -6.27 -4.02 11.63
N HIS A 93 -7.02 -5.13 11.51
CA HIS A 93 -7.27 -5.77 10.22
C HIS A 93 -8.14 -4.91 9.29
N MET A 94 -9.17 -4.25 9.81
CA MET A 94 -10.01 -3.32 9.03
C MET A 94 -9.16 -2.20 8.44
N LEU A 95 -8.25 -1.62 9.21
CA LEU A 95 -7.31 -0.60 8.71
C LEU A 95 -6.38 -1.17 7.62
N ASN A 96 -5.86 -2.38 7.81
CA ASN A 96 -5.00 -3.02 6.79
C ASN A 96 -5.77 -3.35 5.50
N LEU A 97 -7.06 -3.66 5.58
CA LEU A 97 -7.94 -3.83 4.42
C LEU A 97 -8.20 -2.50 3.72
N ALA A 98 -8.47 -1.43 4.46
CA ALA A 98 -8.63 -0.08 3.90
C ALA A 98 -7.36 0.39 3.18
N ASN A 99 -6.18 0.17 3.78
CA ASN A 99 -4.89 0.44 3.11
C ASN A 99 -4.75 -0.37 1.82
N SER A 100 -5.21 -1.63 1.79
CA SER A 100 -5.17 -2.47 0.59
C SER A 100 -6.11 -1.94 -0.50
N ALA A 101 -7.29 -1.46 -0.14
CA ALA A 101 -8.23 -0.82 -1.07
C ALA A 101 -7.68 0.50 -1.63
N GLU A 102 -7.05 1.31 -0.78
CA GLU A 102 -6.38 2.55 -1.20
C GLU A 102 -5.26 2.25 -2.20
N GLU A 103 -4.40 1.26 -1.92
CA GLU A 103 -3.34 0.84 -2.83
C GLU A 103 -3.90 0.41 -4.20
N VAL A 104 -5.01 -0.34 -4.23
CA VAL A 104 -5.69 -0.74 -5.49
C VAL A 104 -6.28 0.47 -6.20
N GLN A 105 -6.90 1.40 -5.48
CA GLN A 105 -7.44 2.63 -6.05
C GLN A 105 -6.33 3.49 -6.66
N ILE A 106 -5.21 3.68 -5.96
CA ILE A 106 -4.06 4.44 -6.46
C ILE A 106 -3.46 3.75 -7.69
N ALA A 107 -3.31 2.43 -7.66
CA ALA A 107 -2.72 1.67 -8.76
C ALA A 107 -3.56 1.70 -10.04
N ASN A 108 -4.89 1.70 -9.91
CA ASN A 108 -5.83 1.66 -11.04
C ASN A 108 -6.41 3.03 -11.42
N ARG A 109 -6.14 4.09 -10.65
CA ARG A 109 -6.60 5.44 -10.94
C ARG A 109 -6.01 5.92 -12.26
N ARG A 110 -6.87 6.35 -13.17
CA ARG A 110 -6.47 6.94 -14.44
C ARG A 110 -5.81 8.29 -14.20
N ARG A 111 -4.68 8.51 -14.86
CA ARG A 111 -4.05 9.83 -14.91
C ARG A 111 -4.90 10.76 -15.78
N ILE A 112 -5.59 11.71 -15.16
CA ILE A 112 -6.33 12.76 -15.85
C ILE A 112 -5.34 13.88 -16.21
N LYS A 113 -5.21 14.18 -17.51
CA LYS A 113 -4.22 15.13 -18.05
C LYS A 113 -4.52 16.61 -17.78
N LEU A 114 -5.39 16.95 -16.83
CA LEU A 114 -5.69 18.34 -16.47
C LEU A 114 -4.57 18.89 -15.58
N LYS A 115 -3.39 19.10 -16.17
CA LYS A 115 -2.22 19.68 -15.53
C LYS A 115 -2.20 21.19 -15.78
N LYS A 116 -1.81 21.98 -14.78
CA LYS A 116 -1.64 23.43 -14.93
C LYS A 116 -0.32 23.79 -15.62
N GLY A 117 0.59 22.83 -15.75
CA GLY A 117 1.90 22.99 -16.37
C GLY A 117 2.94 23.64 -15.45
N ASP A 118 2.70 23.63 -14.13
CA ASP A 118 3.54 24.31 -13.14
C ASP A 118 4.18 23.32 -12.15
N PHE A 119 5.20 23.73 -11.41
CA PHE A 119 5.91 22.88 -10.44
C PHE A 119 4.98 22.33 -9.33
N ALA A 120 3.88 23.02 -9.05
CA ALA A 120 2.86 22.55 -8.12
C ALA A 120 2.22 21.21 -8.55
N ASP A 121 2.23 20.90 -9.85
CA ASP A 121 1.72 19.63 -10.38
C ASP A 121 2.60 18.43 -9.96
N GLU A 122 3.88 18.64 -9.64
CA GLU A 122 4.79 17.55 -9.25
C GLU A 122 4.63 17.11 -7.79
N ASN A 123 3.79 17.81 -7.00
CA ASN A 123 3.56 17.51 -5.58
C ASN A 123 2.54 16.39 -5.32
N SER A 124 1.86 15.90 -6.36
CA SER A 124 0.85 14.84 -6.24
C SER A 124 1.03 13.80 -7.33
N ALA A 125 0.96 12.52 -6.96
CA ALA A 125 1.02 11.40 -7.91
C ALA A 125 -0.09 11.45 -8.97
N THR A 126 -1.18 12.19 -8.73
CA THR A 126 -2.26 12.39 -9.70
C THR A 126 -1.89 13.35 -10.83
N THR A 127 -0.95 14.26 -10.58
CA THR A 127 -0.58 15.36 -11.49
C THR A 127 0.90 15.31 -11.91
N GLU A 128 1.74 14.51 -11.24
CA GLU A 128 3.16 14.36 -11.53
C GLU A 128 3.41 13.95 -12.99
N SER A 129 4.52 14.44 -13.54
CA SER A 129 4.97 14.08 -14.89
C SER A 129 5.44 12.64 -14.93
N ASP A 130 4.97 11.88 -15.93
CA ASP A 130 5.63 10.61 -16.22
C ASP A 130 7.02 10.84 -16.83
N ILE A 131 7.82 9.78 -16.96
CA ILE A 131 9.17 9.89 -17.50
C ILE A 131 9.19 10.46 -18.93
N GLU A 132 8.19 10.15 -19.76
CA GLU A 132 8.14 10.66 -21.13
C GLU A 132 7.80 12.15 -21.16
N GLU A 133 6.85 12.58 -20.33
CA GLU A 133 6.49 13.98 -20.15
C GLU A 133 7.67 14.81 -19.61
N THR A 134 8.41 14.28 -18.63
CA THR A 134 9.62 14.93 -18.11
C THR A 134 10.67 15.11 -19.20
N LEU A 135 10.96 14.05 -19.97
CA LEU A 135 11.94 14.16 -21.05
C LEU A 135 11.47 15.12 -22.16
N LYS A 136 10.16 15.13 -22.49
CA LYS A 136 9.59 16.11 -23.43
C LYS A 136 9.73 17.53 -22.93
N LYS A 137 9.48 17.80 -21.64
CA LYS A 137 9.67 19.12 -21.02
C LYS A 137 11.14 19.55 -21.11
N LEU A 138 12.10 18.65 -20.86
CA LEU A 138 13.54 18.94 -20.96
C LEU A 138 13.96 19.38 -22.37
N VAL A 139 13.41 18.75 -23.41
CA VAL A 139 13.73 19.10 -24.80
C VAL A 139 12.96 20.37 -25.24
N THR A 140 11.67 20.44 -24.96
CA THR A 140 10.79 21.51 -25.51
C THR A 140 10.84 22.81 -24.73
N GLN A 141 10.86 22.77 -23.40
CA GLN A 141 10.79 23.95 -22.54
C GLN A 141 12.17 24.45 -22.14
N MET A 142 13.11 23.54 -21.88
CA MET A 142 14.47 23.88 -21.47
C MET A 142 15.47 23.92 -22.63
N GLY A 143 15.08 23.45 -23.82
CA GLY A 143 15.89 23.54 -25.04
C GLY A 143 17.10 22.59 -25.08
N ASN A 144 17.13 21.55 -24.25
CA ASN A 144 18.21 20.56 -24.28
C ASN A 144 18.09 19.67 -25.53
N SER A 145 19.22 19.26 -26.09
CA SER A 145 19.23 18.26 -27.15
C SER A 145 18.87 16.86 -26.61
N PRO A 146 18.22 16.00 -27.41
CA PRO A 146 17.96 14.61 -27.02
C PRO A 146 19.25 13.88 -26.61
N GLU A 147 20.37 14.14 -27.29
CA GLU A 147 21.66 13.54 -27.00
C GLU A 147 22.21 13.92 -25.63
N GLU A 148 22.09 15.19 -25.22
CA GLU A 148 22.48 15.66 -23.88
C GLU A 148 21.64 15.00 -22.79
N VAL A 149 20.32 14.88 -23.01
CA VAL A 149 19.41 14.22 -22.07
C VAL A 149 19.79 12.74 -21.92
N PHE A 150 20.12 12.06 -23.02
CA PHE A 150 20.58 10.67 -22.97
C PHE A 150 21.93 10.53 -22.28
N ASP A 151 22.87 11.44 -22.50
CA ASP A 151 24.17 11.41 -21.82
C ASP A 151 24.06 11.64 -20.32
N ALA A 152 23.16 12.54 -19.90
CA ALA A 152 22.83 12.73 -18.48
C ALA A 152 22.23 11.46 -17.87
N LEU A 153 21.28 10.79 -18.55
CA LEU A 153 20.67 9.55 -18.06
C LEU A 153 21.67 8.40 -17.92
N LYS A 154 22.65 8.29 -18.83
CA LYS A 154 23.74 7.30 -18.74
C LYS A 154 24.59 7.45 -17.49
N ASN A 155 24.73 8.68 -16.98
CA ASN A 155 25.55 9.03 -15.83
C ASN A 155 24.74 9.21 -14.53
N GLN A 156 23.40 9.14 -14.60
CA GLN A 156 22.53 9.28 -13.44
C GLN A 156 22.44 7.96 -12.67
N THR A 157 22.56 8.06 -11.35
CA THR A 157 22.33 6.93 -10.44
C THR A 157 21.37 7.34 -9.34
N VAL A 158 20.35 6.53 -9.09
CA VAL A 158 19.42 6.68 -7.97
C VAL A 158 19.65 5.54 -6.97
N ASP A 159 20.07 5.90 -5.76
CA ASP A 159 20.33 4.95 -4.67
C ASP A 159 19.17 4.96 -3.66
N LEU A 160 18.38 3.88 -3.63
CA LEU A 160 17.31 3.69 -2.65
C LEU A 160 17.84 2.97 -1.40
N VAL A 161 17.73 3.61 -0.24
CA VAL A 161 18.19 3.05 1.03
C VAL A 161 17.02 2.50 1.84
N PHE A 162 16.97 1.18 2.01
CA PHE A 162 15.97 0.53 2.87
C PHE A 162 16.39 0.59 4.33
N THR A 163 15.46 1.01 5.19
CA THR A 163 15.64 1.10 6.64
C THR A 163 14.72 0.12 7.36
N ALA A 164 15.09 -0.27 8.57
CA ALA A 164 14.19 -1.06 9.42
C ALA A 164 13.01 -0.21 9.88
N HIS A 165 11.79 -0.72 9.71
CA HIS A 165 10.60 -0.06 10.24
C HIS A 165 10.53 -0.30 11.76
N PRO A 166 10.51 0.75 12.59
CA PRO A 166 10.73 0.64 14.05
C PRO A 166 9.64 -0.16 14.79
N THR A 167 8.46 -0.32 14.20
CA THR A 167 7.29 -0.94 14.87
C THR A 167 6.58 -2.02 14.07
N GLN A 168 6.92 -2.22 12.78
CA GLN A 168 6.15 -3.11 11.90
C GLN A 168 7.07 -3.93 11.00
N SER A 169 7.61 -5.04 11.53
CA SER A 169 8.09 -6.10 10.64
C SER A 169 6.88 -6.96 10.26
N VAL A 170 6.06 -6.47 9.32
CA VAL A 170 4.97 -7.27 8.76
C VAL A 170 5.55 -8.58 8.23
N ARG A 171 4.96 -9.71 8.61
CA ARG A 171 5.45 -11.03 8.17
C ARG A 171 5.28 -11.12 6.66
N ARG A 172 6.26 -11.72 5.96
CA ARG A 172 6.16 -12.00 4.52
C ARG A 172 4.86 -12.72 4.15
N SER A 173 4.42 -13.68 4.98
CA SER A 173 3.16 -14.39 4.77
C SER A 173 1.95 -13.46 4.75
N LEU A 174 1.96 -12.39 5.55
CA LEU A 174 0.88 -11.41 5.59
C LEU A 174 0.95 -10.47 4.38
N LEU A 175 2.15 -10.02 3.99
CA LEU A 175 2.34 -9.24 2.76
C LEU A 175 1.80 -9.96 1.52
N GLN A 176 2.05 -11.27 1.42
CA GLN A 176 1.53 -12.10 0.33
C GLN A 176 0.00 -12.25 0.34
N LYS A 177 -0.62 -12.25 1.53
CA LYS A 177 -2.08 -12.30 1.67
C LYS A 177 -2.70 -10.98 1.26
N HIS A 178 -2.16 -9.86 1.72
CA HIS A 178 -2.58 -8.53 1.24
C HIS A 178 -2.38 -8.38 -0.27
N GLY A 179 -1.27 -8.90 -0.83
CA GLY A 179 -1.06 -8.99 -2.27
C GLY A 179 -2.21 -9.69 -3.00
N ARG A 180 -2.61 -10.87 -2.52
CA ARG A 180 -3.72 -11.62 -3.11
C ARG A 180 -5.07 -10.92 -2.94
N ILE A 181 -5.32 -10.27 -1.81
CA ILE A 181 -6.53 -9.46 -1.59
C ILE A 181 -6.59 -8.35 -2.65
N ARG A 182 -5.48 -7.62 -2.86
CA ARG A 182 -5.39 -6.57 -3.89
C ARG A 182 -5.59 -7.11 -5.31
N ASP A 183 -5.02 -8.27 -5.61
CA ASP A 183 -5.18 -8.93 -6.91
C ASP A 183 -6.63 -9.35 -7.15
N CYS A 184 -7.32 -9.87 -6.14
CA CYS A 184 -8.75 -10.23 -6.23
C CYS A 184 -9.61 -8.98 -6.43
N LEU A 185 -9.40 -7.92 -5.65
CA LEU A 185 -10.11 -6.65 -5.80
C LEU A 185 -9.92 -6.05 -7.20
N SER A 186 -8.69 -6.06 -7.71
CA SER A 186 -8.40 -5.53 -9.04
C SER A 186 -9.10 -6.31 -10.15
N GLN A 187 -9.23 -7.63 -10.00
CA GLN A 187 -9.90 -8.50 -10.97
C GLN A 187 -11.43 -8.40 -10.88
N LEU A 188 -11.99 -8.28 -9.67
CA LEU A 188 -13.46 -8.16 -9.47
C LEU A 188 -14.07 -6.96 -10.18
N TYR A 189 -13.30 -5.88 -10.33
CA TYR A 189 -13.74 -4.64 -10.98
C TYR A 189 -13.20 -4.48 -12.41
N ALA A 190 -12.66 -5.56 -13.00
CA ALA A 190 -12.36 -5.60 -14.42
C ALA A 190 -13.64 -5.42 -15.26
N LYS A 191 -13.50 -4.84 -16.46
CA LYS A 191 -14.65 -4.48 -17.31
C LYS A 191 -15.45 -5.68 -17.82
N ASP A 192 -14.77 -6.80 -18.06
CA ASP A 192 -15.33 -7.97 -18.77
C ASP A 192 -15.20 -9.24 -17.92
N ILE A 193 -15.85 -9.26 -16.76
CA ILE A 193 -15.87 -10.42 -15.86
C ILE A 193 -17.15 -11.24 -16.04
N THR A 194 -17.02 -12.56 -16.11
CA THR A 194 -18.19 -13.45 -16.17
C THR A 194 -18.81 -13.62 -14.77
N PRO A 195 -20.11 -13.96 -14.65
CA PRO A 195 -20.73 -14.20 -13.35
C PRO A 195 -20.04 -15.30 -12.54
N ASP A 196 -19.60 -16.36 -13.21
CA ASP A 196 -18.92 -17.50 -12.58
C ASP A 196 -17.54 -17.07 -12.06
N ASP A 197 -16.74 -16.37 -12.88
CA ASP A 197 -15.44 -15.83 -12.45
C ASP A 197 -15.58 -14.87 -11.26
N LYS A 198 -16.65 -14.05 -11.27
CA LYS A 198 -16.94 -13.12 -10.19
C LYS A 198 -17.20 -13.87 -8.88
N GLN A 199 -18.02 -14.92 -8.92
CA GLN A 199 -18.29 -15.75 -7.75
C GLN A 199 -17.00 -16.40 -7.22
N GLU A 200 -16.19 -16.99 -8.09
CA GLU A 200 -14.91 -17.61 -7.69
C GLU A 200 -13.95 -16.59 -7.05
N LEU A 201 -13.88 -15.37 -7.58
CA LEU A 201 -13.07 -14.30 -7.01
C LEU A 201 -13.61 -13.79 -5.67
N GLU A 202 -14.94 -13.70 -5.49
CA GLU A 202 -15.54 -13.32 -4.21
C GLU A 202 -15.24 -14.37 -3.13
N GLU A 203 -15.35 -15.66 -3.45
CA GLU A 203 -14.97 -16.75 -2.56
C GLU A 203 -13.47 -16.75 -2.25
N ALA A 204 -12.63 -16.47 -3.25
CA ALA A 204 -11.18 -16.33 -3.06
C ALA A 204 -10.82 -15.14 -2.15
N LEU A 205 -11.50 -14.00 -2.33
CA LEU A 205 -11.32 -12.82 -1.50
C LEU A 205 -11.67 -13.11 -0.04
N GLN A 206 -12.85 -13.71 0.22
CA GLN A 206 -13.27 -14.08 1.58
C GLN A 206 -12.26 -15.03 2.25
N ARG A 207 -11.77 -16.03 1.50
CA ARG A 207 -10.75 -16.98 1.98
C ARG A 207 -9.44 -16.31 2.37
N GLU A 208 -8.96 -15.36 1.56
CA GLU A 208 -7.70 -14.66 1.85
C GLU A 208 -7.86 -13.66 3.01
N ILE A 209 -8.99 -12.97 3.13
CA ILE A 209 -9.31 -12.13 4.30
C ILE A 209 -9.32 -12.98 5.58
N GLN A 210 -10.03 -14.11 5.58
CA GLN A 210 -10.08 -15.01 6.73
C GLN A 210 -8.69 -15.55 7.09
N ALA A 211 -7.89 -15.89 6.07
CA ALA A 211 -6.53 -16.37 6.28
C ALA A 211 -5.59 -15.28 6.80
N ALA A 212 -5.79 -14.02 6.42
CA ALA A 212 -5.08 -12.88 6.98
C ALA A 212 -5.47 -12.66 8.45
N TYR A 213 -6.77 -12.67 8.77
CA TYR A 213 -7.28 -12.50 10.13
C TYR A 213 -6.80 -13.57 11.11
N ARG A 214 -6.80 -14.85 10.68
CA ARG A 214 -6.29 -15.95 11.51
C ARG A 214 -4.76 -15.97 11.65
N THR A 215 -4.04 -15.15 10.87
CA THR A 215 -2.58 -15.03 10.99
C THR A 215 -2.24 -13.93 11.99
N ASP A 216 -1.52 -14.26 13.06
CA ASP A 216 -1.09 -13.25 14.04
C ASP A 216 -0.15 -12.20 13.41
N GLU A 217 -0.63 -10.94 13.37
CA GLU A 217 0.13 -9.77 12.93
C GLU A 217 1.26 -9.44 13.93
N ILE A 218 0.92 -9.49 15.23
CA ILE A 218 1.82 -9.15 16.32
C ILE A 218 2.74 -10.34 16.61
N ARG A 219 4.06 -10.09 16.55
CA ARG A 219 5.05 -11.08 16.99
C ARG A 219 5.12 -11.07 18.51
N ARG A 220 4.97 -12.25 19.13
CA ARG A 220 5.14 -12.42 20.59
C ARG A 220 6.57 -12.12 21.07
N THR A 221 7.55 -12.21 20.17
CA THR A 221 8.95 -11.90 20.42
C THR A 221 9.44 -10.86 19.41
N PRO A 222 10.26 -9.88 19.83
CA PRO A 222 10.83 -8.90 18.92
C PRO A 222 11.66 -9.61 17.83
N PRO A 223 11.61 -9.13 16.57
CA PRO A 223 12.38 -9.71 15.48
C PRO A 223 13.88 -9.59 15.75
N THR A 224 14.64 -10.59 15.33
CA THR A 224 16.10 -10.46 15.27
C THR A 224 16.48 -9.53 14.09
N PRO A 225 17.66 -8.88 14.10
CA PRO A 225 18.13 -8.11 12.94
C PRO A 225 18.12 -8.92 11.64
N GLN A 226 18.38 -10.22 11.71
CA GLN A 226 18.30 -11.14 10.57
C GLN A 226 16.87 -11.31 10.05
N ASP A 227 15.86 -11.29 10.92
CA ASP A 227 14.46 -11.34 10.53
C ASP A 227 13.98 -10.02 9.93
N GLU A 228 14.47 -8.88 10.44
CA GLU A 228 14.26 -7.56 9.82
C GLU A 228 14.85 -7.55 8.40
N MET A 229 16.08 -8.03 8.21
CA MET A 229 16.71 -8.18 6.88
C MET A 229 15.88 -9.05 5.93
N ARG A 230 15.44 -10.23 6.39
CA ARG A 230 14.60 -11.12 5.56
C ARG A 230 13.26 -10.48 5.19
N ALA A 231 12.67 -9.70 6.10
CA ALA A 231 11.44 -8.96 5.83
C ALA A 231 11.68 -7.81 4.82
N GLY A 232 12.76 -7.04 4.96
CA GLY A 232 13.12 -6.03 3.96
C GLY A 232 13.35 -6.63 2.57
N MET A 233 14.02 -7.78 2.53
CA MET A 233 14.29 -8.51 1.28
C MET A 233 13.03 -9.07 0.61
N SER A 234 11.89 -9.23 1.31
CA SER A 234 10.67 -9.73 0.64
C SER A 234 10.13 -8.75 -0.39
N TYR A 235 10.20 -7.44 -0.13
CA TYR A 235 9.83 -6.42 -1.12
C TYR A 235 10.67 -6.51 -2.39
N PHE A 236 11.94 -6.90 -2.26
CA PHE A 236 12.83 -7.06 -3.39
C PHE A 236 12.35 -8.19 -4.32
N TYR A 237 12.06 -9.36 -3.76
CA TYR A 237 11.62 -10.52 -4.52
C TYR A 237 10.20 -10.38 -5.07
N GLU A 238 9.31 -9.70 -4.34
CA GLU A 238 7.89 -9.61 -4.70
C GLU A 238 7.66 -8.51 -5.74
N THR A 239 8.30 -7.35 -5.60
CA THR A 239 8.00 -6.16 -6.43
C THR A 239 9.22 -5.65 -7.21
N ILE A 240 10.33 -5.36 -6.53
CA ILE A 240 11.44 -4.58 -7.12
C ILE A 240 12.13 -5.35 -8.25
N TRP A 241 12.35 -6.67 -8.07
CA TRP A 241 13.02 -7.53 -9.05
C TRP A 241 12.33 -7.52 -10.42
N LYS A 242 10.99 -7.47 -10.44
CA LYS A 242 10.20 -7.36 -11.67
C LYS A 242 9.97 -5.90 -12.09
N GLY A 243 9.93 -4.99 -11.12
CA GLY A 243 9.67 -3.56 -11.29
C GLY A 243 10.79 -2.83 -12.03
N VAL A 244 12.05 -3.04 -11.63
CA VAL A 244 13.22 -2.35 -12.21
C VAL A 244 13.34 -2.62 -13.72
N PRO A 245 13.32 -3.87 -14.22
CA PRO A 245 13.37 -4.12 -15.65
C PRO A 245 12.16 -3.54 -16.40
N LYS A 246 10.97 -3.52 -15.79
CA LYS A 246 9.76 -2.95 -16.38
C LYS A 246 9.89 -1.42 -16.52
N PHE A 247 10.45 -0.75 -15.51
CA PHE A 247 10.73 0.68 -15.55
C PHE A 247 11.79 1.03 -16.61
N LEU A 248 12.90 0.30 -16.67
CA LEU A 248 13.95 0.53 -17.69
C LEU A 248 13.41 0.37 -19.12
N ARG A 249 12.52 -0.60 -19.36
CA ARG A 249 11.83 -0.74 -20.66
C ARG A 249 10.91 0.44 -20.98
N ARG A 250 10.28 1.03 -19.96
CA ARG A 250 9.47 2.25 -20.13
C ARG A 250 10.36 3.44 -20.50
N LEU A 251 11.52 3.56 -19.85
CA LEU A 251 12.53 4.56 -20.18
C LEU A 251 13.03 4.41 -21.64
N ASP A 252 13.38 3.20 -22.07
CA ASP A 252 13.75 2.92 -23.48
C ASP A 252 12.64 3.37 -24.47
N THR A 253 11.37 3.15 -24.10
CA THR A 253 10.23 3.56 -24.93
C THR A 253 10.11 5.08 -25.01
N ALA A 254 10.29 5.77 -23.88
CA ALA A 254 10.27 7.22 -23.82
C ALA A 254 11.42 7.85 -24.62
N LEU A 255 12.63 7.26 -24.56
CA LEU A 255 13.78 7.69 -25.36
C LEU A 255 13.53 7.55 -26.87
N LYS A 256 12.95 6.43 -27.30
CA LYS A 256 12.54 6.24 -28.70
C LYS A 256 11.55 7.29 -29.17
N ASN A 257 10.59 7.66 -28.33
CA ASN A 257 9.60 8.70 -28.64
C ASN A 257 10.23 10.11 -28.79
N LEU A 258 11.46 10.31 -28.31
CA LEU A 258 12.24 11.54 -28.48
C LEU A 258 13.20 11.48 -29.68
N GLY A 259 13.24 10.37 -30.42
CA GLY A 259 14.11 10.18 -31.58
C GLY A 259 15.42 9.43 -31.27
N ILE A 260 15.61 8.93 -30.05
CA ILE A 260 16.82 8.18 -29.66
C ILE A 260 16.55 6.69 -29.84
N ASN A 261 17.21 6.09 -30.83
CA ASN A 261 17.03 4.67 -31.15
C ASN A 261 17.88 3.73 -30.28
N ASP A 262 18.86 4.28 -29.58
CA ASP A 262 19.70 3.55 -28.64
C ASP A 262 18.95 3.26 -27.33
N ARG A 263 19.28 2.12 -26.72
CA ARG A 263 18.78 1.75 -25.39
C ARG A 263 19.78 2.19 -24.34
N VAL A 264 19.29 2.38 -23.12
CA VAL A 264 20.21 2.57 -21.99
C VAL A 264 21.06 1.29 -21.86
N PRO A 265 22.41 1.39 -21.89
CA PRO A 265 23.28 0.24 -21.78
C PRO A 265 22.98 -0.58 -20.52
N TYR A 266 22.76 -1.89 -20.68
CA TYR A 266 22.45 -2.82 -19.58
C TYR A 266 23.51 -2.90 -18.47
N ILE A 267 24.71 -2.39 -18.73
CA ILE A 267 25.85 -2.42 -17.80
C ILE A 267 25.90 -1.11 -16.97
N GLN A 268 25.15 -0.08 -17.35
CA GLN A 268 25.11 1.20 -16.63
C GLN A 268 24.14 1.12 -15.45
N ARG A 269 24.64 1.53 -14.27
CA ARG A 269 23.90 1.50 -13.01
C ARG A 269 22.97 2.69 -12.88
N THR A 270 21.81 2.63 -13.54
CA THR A 270 20.81 3.70 -13.44
C THR A 270 20.08 3.69 -12.10
N THR A 271 19.91 2.52 -11.49
CA THR A 271 19.27 2.37 -10.17
C THR A 271 20.04 1.39 -9.29
N HIS A 272 20.23 1.75 -8.03
CA HIS A 272 20.86 0.92 -7.03
C HIS A 272 19.98 0.86 -5.78
N SER A 273 20.01 -0.27 -5.08
CA SER A 273 19.33 -0.41 -3.80
C SER A 273 20.32 -0.87 -2.76
N VAL A 274 20.42 -0.10 -1.68
CA VAL A 274 21.29 -0.39 -0.53
C VAL A 274 20.41 -0.70 0.67
N PHE A 275 20.61 -1.86 1.28
CA PHE A 275 19.92 -2.18 2.53
C PHE A 275 20.76 -1.71 3.72
N PHE A 276 20.24 -0.77 4.51
CA PHE A 276 20.78 -0.39 5.80
C PHE A 276 19.92 -1.02 6.90
N MET A 277 20.16 -2.29 7.14
CA MET A 277 19.57 -3.00 8.27
C MET A 277 20.69 -3.31 9.26
N ASP A 278 20.74 -2.51 10.33
CA ASP A 278 21.76 -2.49 11.40
C ASP A 278 23.09 -1.74 11.11
N GLY A 279 23.01 -0.42 10.87
CA GLY A 279 24.18 0.45 10.77
C GLY A 279 24.47 1.31 12.00
N ARG A 280 23.45 1.81 12.73
CA ARG A 280 23.55 2.63 13.95
C ARG A 280 22.13 2.95 14.45
N ARG A 281 21.60 2.21 15.44
CA ARG A 281 20.60 2.80 16.36
C ARG A 281 21.38 3.49 17.49
N PRO A 282 21.30 4.82 17.67
CA PRO A 282 21.93 5.46 18.83
C PRO A 282 21.30 4.88 20.10
N GLY A 283 22.07 4.14 20.89
CA GLY A 283 21.62 3.57 22.17
C GLY A 283 21.40 2.05 22.22
N TRP A 284 21.46 1.32 21.10
CA TRP A 284 21.29 -0.14 21.13
C TRP A 284 22.63 -0.87 21.21
N LYS A 285 22.95 -1.47 22.38
CA LYS A 285 24.10 -2.37 22.56
C LYS A 285 23.70 -3.79 22.15
N SER A 286 23.69 -4.11 20.87
CA SER A 286 23.71 -5.52 20.47
C SER A 286 25.14 -6.06 20.67
N LYS A 287 25.24 -7.19 21.37
CA LYS A 287 26.53 -7.85 21.66
C LYS A 287 27.09 -8.44 20.36
N GLY A 288 28.18 -7.88 19.86
CA GLY A 288 29.18 -8.56 19.01
C GLY A 288 28.76 -8.86 17.57
N TYR A 289 29.58 -8.39 16.63
CA TYR A 289 29.70 -8.90 15.25
C TYR A 289 28.43 -8.88 14.37
N THR A 290 27.81 -7.72 14.12
CA THR A 290 26.79 -7.60 13.04
C THR A 290 27.24 -6.74 11.84
N GLY A 291 28.25 -5.86 12.01
CA GLY A 291 28.66 -4.91 10.97
C GLY A 291 29.31 -5.50 9.70
N SER A 292 29.81 -6.74 9.75
CA SER A 292 30.45 -7.41 8.60
C SER A 292 29.52 -8.30 7.77
N HIS A 293 28.30 -8.57 8.24
CA HIS A 293 27.39 -9.55 7.61
C HIS A 293 26.16 -8.94 6.92
N MET A 294 25.92 -7.63 7.01
CA MET A 294 24.70 -7.00 6.46
C MET A 294 25.03 -5.79 5.59
N ARG A 295 25.75 -6.03 4.50
CA ARG A 295 25.77 -5.14 3.34
C ARG A 295 25.25 -5.93 2.15
N CYS A 296 23.96 -5.83 1.86
CA CYS A 296 23.41 -6.32 0.60
C CYS A 296 23.37 -5.16 -0.38
N VAL A 297 24.33 -5.17 -1.29
CA VAL A 297 24.47 -4.23 -2.41
C VAL A 297 23.89 -4.97 -3.60
N LEU A 298 22.64 -4.69 -3.94
CA LEU A 298 21.99 -5.30 -5.10
C LEU A 298 22.12 -4.33 -6.28
N ILE A 299 22.95 -4.75 -7.23
CA ILE A 299 23.15 -4.07 -8.50
C ILE A 299 22.09 -4.67 -9.43
N GLY A 300 21.16 -3.83 -9.89
CA GLY A 300 20.26 -4.14 -11.00
C GLY A 300 21.00 -4.08 -12.32
#